data_AF-A0A528TVP5-F1
#
_entry.id   AF-A0A528TVP5-F1
#
_cell.length_a   1.000
_cell.length_b   1.000
_cell.length_c   1.000
_cell.angle_alpha   90.00
_cell.angle_beta   90.00
_cell.angle_gamma   90.00
#
_symmetry.space_group_name_H-M   'P 1'
#
loop_
_entity.id
_entity.type
_entity.pdbx_description
1 polymer ?
#
loop_
_entity_poly.entity_id
_entity_poly.type
_entity_poly.pdbx_seq_one_letter_code
_entity_poly.pdbx_strand_id
1 'polypeptide(L)'
;MTRDMSTYKSAKGLVETTDPEIDKPIYRRPGFDGITTLGQMDEKIAAFLRKAREDEGLTRADLSPLLGLSVPVYGRYERAFSKMHVTRMIHLCEILGFMPVEMLFAAAPHL
;
A
#
# COMPACT_ATOMS: atom_id res chain seq x y z
N MET A 1 7.48 -21.72 27.61
CA MET A 1 7.13 -20.39 28.16
C MET A 1 6.33 -19.64 27.10
N THR A 2 5.08 -19.29 27.40
CA THR A 2 4.27 -18.42 26.54
C THR A 2 4.85 -17.00 26.65
N ARG A 3 5.27 -16.40 25.53
CA ARG A 3 5.77 -15.03 25.51
C ARG A 3 4.67 -14.09 26.01
N ASP A 4 4.97 -13.27 27.00
CA ASP A 4 4.06 -12.20 27.40
C ASP A 4 3.94 -11.17 26.27
N MET A 5 2.79 -11.18 25.62
CA MET A 5 2.49 -10.29 24.51
C MET A 5 2.16 -8.87 24.96
N SER A 6 1.83 -8.64 26.24
CA SER A 6 1.59 -7.29 26.76
C SER A 6 2.87 -6.46 26.77
N THR A 7 3.95 -7.02 27.31
CA THR A 7 5.29 -6.41 27.26
C THR A 7 5.73 -6.12 25.82
N TYR A 8 5.48 -7.04 24.87
CA TYR A 8 5.84 -6.83 23.46
C TYR A 8 5.05 -5.68 22.81
N LYS A 9 3.73 -5.61 23.03
CA LYS A 9 2.88 -4.54 22.48
C LYS A 9 3.31 -3.17 22.99
N SER A 10 3.52 -3.05 24.30
CA SER A 10 3.98 -1.80 24.93
C SER A 10 5.37 -1.39 24.42
N ALA A 11 6.33 -2.32 24.36
CA ALA A 11 7.69 -2.03 23.87
C ALA A 11 7.73 -1.60 22.39
N LYS A 12 6.74 -2.00 21.59
CA LYS A 12 6.61 -1.62 20.17
C LYS A 12 5.66 -0.43 19.95
N GLY A 13 5.07 0.14 21.00
CA GLY A 13 4.10 1.23 20.89
C GLY A 13 2.85 0.84 20.13
N LEU A 14 2.43 -0.43 20.22
CA LEU A 14 1.26 -0.95 19.52
C LEU A 14 -0.01 -0.64 20.30
N VAL A 15 -0.98 -0.04 19.62
CA VAL A 15 -2.30 0.29 20.13
C VAL A 15 -3.33 -0.60 19.44
N GLU A 16 -4.27 -1.14 20.20
CA GLU A 16 -5.41 -1.89 19.67
C GLU A 16 -6.32 -0.95 18.88
N THR A 17 -6.70 -1.35 17.68
CA THR A 17 -7.53 -0.57 16.75
C THR A 17 -8.43 -1.50 15.95
N THR A 18 -9.51 -0.95 15.40
CA THR A 18 -10.33 -1.61 14.41
C THR A 18 -9.89 -1.19 13.00
N ASP A 19 -10.17 -2.05 12.02
CA ASP A 19 -9.99 -1.75 10.60
C ASP A 19 -11.22 -2.24 9.83
N PRO A 20 -11.80 -1.45 8.90
CA PRO A 20 -12.97 -1.87 8.14
C PRO A 20 -12.80 -3.16 7.34
N GLU A 21 -11.56 -3.55 7.03
CA GLU A 21 -11.27 -4.76 6.26
C GLU A 21 -11.01 -6.00 7.13
N ILE A 22 -10.97 -5.86 8.46
CA ILE A 22 -10.64 -6.94 9.38
C ILE A 22 -11.67 -7.00 10.51
N ASP A 23 -12.40 -8.11 10.57
CA ASP A 23 -13.47 -8.35 11.56
C ASP A 23 -12.97 -8.35 13.02
N LYS A 24 -11.67 -8.60 13.24
CA LYS A 24 -11.05 -8.69 14.56
C LYS A 24 -10.19 -7.46 14.84
N PRO A 25 -10.06 -7.04 16.12
CA PRO A 25 -9.12 -5.99 16.49
C PRO A 25 -7.70 -6.33 16.03
N ILE A 26 -7.01 -5.31 15.53
CA ILE A 26 -5.61 -5.38 15.14
C ILE A 26 -4.77 -4.44 16.00
N TYR A 27 -3.47 -4.64 16.02
CA TYR A 27 -2.54 -3.80 16.78
C TYR A 27 -1.67 -3.00 15.80
N ARG A 28 -1.71 -1.68 15.89
CA ARG A 28 -0.98 -0.78 15.00
C ARG A 28 -0.16 0.22 15.80
N ARG A 29 0.96 0.64 15.24
CA ARG A 29 1.74 1.77 15.76
C ARG A 29 1.21 3.06 15.12
N PRO A 30 0.83 4.10 15.87
CA PRO A 30 0.47 5.39 15.32
C PRO A 30 1.61 5.99 14.49
N GLY A 31 1.28 6.57 13.33
CA GLY A 31 2.17 7.42 12.55
C GLY A 31 2.04 8.89 12.95
N PHE A 32 2.51 9.79 12.08
CA PHE A 32 2.43 11.24 12.33
C PHE A 32 0.99 11.74 12.51
N ASP A 33 0.05 11.25 11.71
CA ASP A 33 -1.37 11.61 11.76
C ASP A 33 -2.23 10.56 12.51
N GLY A 34 -1.61 9.78 13.40
CA GLY A 34 -2.29 8.70 14.10
C GLY A 34 -2.35 7.40 13.29
N ILE A 35 -3.39 6.59 13.51
CA ILE A 35 -3.54 5.27 12.86
C ILE A 35 -4.32 5.42 11.55
N THR A 36 -3.67 5.12 10.44
CA THR A 36 -4.30 5.01 9.11
C THR A 36 -4.81 3.58 8.88
N THR A 37 -6.05 3.45 8.38
CA THR A 37 -6.63 2.14 8.02
C THR A 37 -5.90 1.50 6.85
N LEU A 38 -6.06 0.19 6.67
CA LEU A 38 -5.49 -0.54 5.54
C LEU A 38 -6.01 0.01 4.21
N GLY A 39 -7.34 0.21 4.10
CA GLY A 39 -7.95 0.79 2.91
C GLY A 39 -7.44 2.19 2.56
N GLN A 40 -7.24 3.06 3.56
CA GLN A 40 -6.66 4.40 3.35
C GLN A 40 -5.20 4.33 2.86
N MET A 41 -4.42 3.34 3.30
CA MET A 41 -3.07 3.13 2.76
C MET A 41 -3.14 2.64 1.31
N ASP A 42 -4.08 1.75 0.97
CA ASP A 42 -4.29 1.32 -0.41
C ASP A 42 -4.73 2.47 -1.33
N GLU A 43 -5.56 3.39 -0.85
CA GLU A 43 -5.93 4.62 -1.57
C GLU A 43 -4.72 5.50 -1.88
N LYS A 44 -3.81 5.67 -0.90
CA LYS A 44 -2.55 6.41 -1.10
C LYS A 44 -1.64 5.72 -2.11
N ILE A 45 -1.52 4.39 -2.05
CA ILE A 45 -0.77 3.58 -3.03
C ILE A 45 -1.38 3.72 -4.43
N ALA A 46 -2.71 3.62 -4.52
CA ALA A 46 -3.45 3.76 -5.77
C ALA A 46 -3.23 5.14 -6.42
N ALA A 47 -3.29 6.21 -5.61
CA ALA A 47 -3.01 7.57 -6.06
C ALA A 47 -1.55 7.73 -6.51
N PHE A 48 -0.59 7.16 -5.77
CA PHE A 48 0.82 7.15 -6.15
C PHE A 48 1.03 6.46 -7.50
N LEU A 49 0.47 5.26 -7.71
CA LEU A 49 0.60 4.52 -8.97
C LEU A 49 0.04 5.29 -10.15
N ARG A 50 -1.13 5.91 -9.97
CA ARG A 50 -1.74 6.75 -10.99
C ARG A 50 -0.81 7.90 -11.37
N LYS A 51 -0.27 8.61 -10.37
CA LYS A 51 0.64 9.71 -10.58
C LYS A 51 1.94 9.25 -11.28
N ALA A 52 2.57 8.19 -10.81
CA ALA A 52 3.79 7.65 -11.41
C ALA A 52 3.59 7.28 -12.89
N ARG A 53 2.46 6.67 -13.25
CA ARG A 53 2.11 6.41 -14.65
C ARG A 53 1.91 7.71 -15.44
N GLU A 54 1.19 8.68 -14.87
CA GLU A 54 0.89 9.96 -15.52
C GLU A 54 2.16 10.82 -15.73
N ASP A 55 3.12 10.75 -14.81
CA ASP A 55 4.41 11.44 -14.92
C ASP A 55 5.28 10.89 -16.08
N GLU A 56 5.17 9.59 -16.37
CA GLU A 56 5.75 8.96 -17.58
C GLU A 56 4.96 9.24 -18.86
N GLY A 57 3.85 9.98 -18.78
CA GLY A 57 2.99 10.29 -19.93
C GLY A 57 2.22 9.09 -20.49
N LEU A 58 2.16 7.98 -19.76
CA LEU A 58 1.54 6.74 -20.21
C LEU A 58 0.04 6.71 -19.90
N THR A 59 -0.77 6.19 -20.81
CA THR A 59 -2.15 5.82 -20.49
C THR A 59 -2.21 4.45 -19.82
N ARG A 60 -3.34 4.09 -19.22
CA ARG A 60 -3.56 2.71 -18.74
C ARG A 60 -3.45 1.69 -19.88
N ALA A 61 -3.83 2.07 -21.11
CA ALA A 61 -3.75 1.20 -22.28
C ALA A 61 -2.30 0.92 -22.68
N ASP A 62 -1.39 1.88 -22.46
CA ASP A 62 0.04 1.70 -22.74
C ASP A 62 0.72 0.81 -21.68
N LEU A 63 0.40 1.03 -20.41
CA LEU A 63 1.05 0.32 -19.31
C LEU A 63 0.53 -1.11 -19.09
N SER A 64 -0.76 -1.36 -19.27
CA SER A 64 -1.35 -2.67 -18.93
C SER A 64 -0.71 -3.85 -19.68
N PRO A 65 -0.44 -3.77 -20.99
CA PRO A 65 0.24 -4.83 -21.73
C PRO A 65 1.65 -5.13 -21.21
N LEU A 66 2.42 -4.11 -20.79
CA LEU A 66 3.76 -4.29 -20.21
C LEU A 66 3.72 -5.13 -18.93
N LEU A 67 2.60 -5.05 -18.20
CA LEU A 67 2.37 -5.83 -16.99
C LEU A 67 1.74 -7.21 -17.25
N GLY A 68 1.41 -7.53 -18.50
CA GLY A 68 0.64 -8.72 -18.87
C GLY A 68 -0.80 -8.68 -18.36
N LEU A 69 -1.41 -7.49 -18.30
CA LEU A 69 -2.76 -7.26 -17.76
C LEU A 69 -3.68 -6.64 -18.80
N SER A 70 -4.98 -6.81 -18.61
CA SER A 70 -5.98 -6.00 -19.31
C SER A 70 -6.14 -4.63 -18.64
N VAL A 71 -6.59 -3.64 -19.41
CA VAL A 71 -6.85 -2.27 -18.91
C VAL A 71 -7.77 -2.24 -17.69
N PRO A 72 -8.91 -2.98 -17.65
CA PRO A 72 -9.78 -2.98 -16.48
C PRO A 72 -9.12 -3.59 -15.25
N VAL A 73 -8.21 -4.55 -15.41
CA VAL A 73 -7.49 -5.20 -14.31
C VAL A 73 -6.47 -4.24 -13.72
N TYR A 74 -5.61 -3.62 -14.54
CA TYR A 74 -4.67 -2.61 -14.05
C TYR A 74 -5.39 -1.42 -13.39
N GLY A 75 -6.49 -0.96 -13.99
CA GLY A 75 -7.30 0.12 -13.45
C GLY A 75 -7.89 -0.17 -12.05
N ARG A 76 -7.92 -1.42 -11.57
CA ARG A 76 -8.32 -1.72 -10.18
C ARG A 76 -7.25 -1.32 -9.16
N TYR A 77 -5.97 -1.38 -9.53
CA TYR A 77 -4.88 -0.96 -8.65
C TYR A 77 -4.93 0.55 -8.40
N GLU A 78 -5.10 1.36 -9.45
CA GLU A 78 -5.23 2.83 -9.32
C GLU A 78 -6.54 3.31 -8.67
N ARG A 79 -7.43 2.39 -8.28
CA ARG A 79 -8.70 2.70 -7.59
C ARG A 79 -8.77 2.06 -6.20
N ALA A 80 -7.68 1.47 -5.72
CA ALA A 80 -7.64 0.70 -4.47
C ALA A 80 -8.69 -0.44 -4.40
N PHE A 81 -9.17 -0.93 -5.55
CA PHE A 81 -10.20 -1.97 -5.59
C PHE A 81 -9.62 -3.37 -5.44
N SER A 82 -8.35 -3.56 -5.81
CA SER A 82 -7.67 -4.84 -5.70
C SER A 82 -6.32 -4.66 -5.02
N LYS A 83 -6.02 -5.52 -4.05
CA LYS A 83 -4.72 -5.52 -3.37
C LYS A 83 -3.63 -5.88 -4.38
N MET A 84 -2.55 -5.11 -4.36
CA MET A 84 -1.39 -5.35 -5.19
C MET A 84 -0.39 -6.24 -4.45
N HIS A 85 0.06 -7.32 -5.08
CA HIS A 85 1.14 -8.13 -4.53
C HIS A 85 2.48 -7.37 -4.58
N VAL A 86 3.36 -7.61 -3.61
CA VAL A 86 4.71 -6.99 -3.58
C VAL A 86 5.51 -7.32 -4.85
N THR A 87 5.36 -8.52 -5.42
CA THR A 87 5.98 -8.88 -6.71
C THR A 87 5.50 -8.00 -7.86
N ARG A 88 4.23 -7.57 -7.84
CA ARG A 88 3.67 -6.63 -8.82
C ARG A 88 4.21 -5.21 -8.61
N MET A 89 4.42 -4.79 -7.36
CA MET A 89 5.09 -3.52 -7.06
C MET A 89 6.51 -3.48 -7.63
N ILE A 90 7.30 -4.54 -7.43
CA ILE A 90 8.67 -4.64 -7.98
C ILE A 90 8.63 -4.49 -9.50
N HIS A 91 7.74 -5.22 -10.18
CA HIS A 91 7.60 -5.12 -11.63
C HIS A 91 7.18 -3.72 -12.10
N LEU A 92 6.34 -3.01 -11.34
CA LEU A 92 6.00 -1.62 -11.63
C LEU A 92 7.19 -0.67 -11.43
N CYS A 93 8.07 -0.93 -10.46
CA CYS A 93 9.31 -0.16 -10.30
C CYS A 93 10.20 -0.29 -11.55
N GLU A 94 10.31 -1.50 -12.10
CA GLU A 94 11.10 -1.77 -13.30
C GLU A 94 10.56 -1.03 -14.54
N ILE A 95 9.23 -0.88 -14.64
CA ILE A 95 8.59 -0.22 -15.79
C ILE A 95 8.51 1.31 -15.63
N LEU A 96 8.19 1.81 -14.43
CA LEU A 96 7.89 3.22 -14.17
C LEU A 96 9.03 3.98 -13.49
N GLY A 97 10.16 3.31 -13.20
CA GLY A 97 11.39 3.97 -12.74
C GLY A 97 11.40 4.47 -11.29
N PHE A 98 10.28 4.39 -10.55
CA PHE A 98 10.26 4.77 -9.14
C PHE A 98 10.90 3.70 -8.25
N MET A 99 11.48 4.12 -7.12
CA MET A 99 12.01 3.24 -6.09
C MET A 99 10.88 2.73 -5.19
N PRO A 100 10.91 1.45 -4.73
CA PRO A 100 9.87 0.92 -3.83
C PRO A 100 9.59 1.78 -2.60
N VAL A 101 10.62 2.41 -2.05
CA VAL A 101 10.51 3.28 -0.86
C VAL A 101 9.62 4.49 -1.10
N GLU A 102 9.56 5.02 -2.33
CA GLU A 102 8.73 6.19 -2.66
C GLU A 102 7.24 5.86 -2.52
N MET A 103 6.82 4.68 -2.99
CA MET A 103 5.45 4.21 -2.82
C MET A 103 5.11 3.91 -1.36
N LEU A 104 6.02 3.26 -0.64
CA LEU A 104 5.84 2.99 0.79
C LEU A 104 5.74 4.27 1.60
N PHE A 105 6.57 5.27 1.30
CA PHE A 105 6.57 6.57 1.94
C PHE A 105 5.24 7.31 1.69
N ALA A 106 4.69 7.23 0.48
CA ALA A 106 3.38 7.82 0.17
C ALA A 106 2.26 7.27 1.07
N ALA A 107 2.31 5.98 1.44
CA ALA A 107 1.30 5.35 2.28
C ALA A 107 1.58 5.47 3.79
N ALA A 108 2.85 5.38 4.18
CA ALA A 108 3.30 5.30 5.56
C ALA A 108 4.59 6.12 5.79
N PRO A 109 4.53 7.46 5.79
CA PRO A 109 5.71 8.34 5.79
C PRO A 109 6.52 8.34 7.10
N HIS A 110 6.01 7.67 8.14
CA HIS A 110 6.62 7.57 9.46
C HIS A 110 7.53 6.32 9.60
N LEU A 111 7.68 5.54 8.52
CA LEU A 111 8.49 4.34 8.45
C LEU A 111 9.83 4.59 7.76
#